data_AF-A0A535T493-F1
#
_entry.id   AF-A0A535T493-F1
#
_cell.length_a   1.000
_cell.length_b   1.000
_cell.length_c   1.000
_cell.angle_alpha   90.00
_cell.angle_beta   90.00
_cell.angle_gamma   90.00
#
_symmetry.space_group_name_H-M   'P 1'
#
loop_
_entity.id
_entity.type
_entity.pdbx_description
1 polymer ?
#
loop_
_entity_poly.entity_id
_entity_poly.type
_entity_poly.pdbx_seq_one_letter_code
_entity_poly.pdbx_strand_id
1 'polypeptide(L)'
;MSDLLTPEHIVALVAIALSAALLVVAARRRPGPWLKVLAAVLVVDEVSWWVFLLGGGQPGSQVALSLPLQLCDVAIFIAAAALWTRQQLLVEVTYFWGLAGTIQALLTPDLPQHFPSYPYFQYYIAHGGVVAAALVLVVGLGQRPRRWAVGRVAGLTVAYAALVGFVDAVTLSAAVIAAFLFAILDAPFRLRERRAEALR
;
A
#
# COMPACT_ATOMS: atom_id res chain seq x y z
N MET A 1 -18.14 13.67 -3.46
CA MET A 1 -17.31 14.43 -4.43
C MET A 1 -16.65 15.68 -3.81
N SER A 2 -16.88 15.99 -2.53
CA SER A 2 -16.25 17.11 -1.80
C SER A 2 -14.83 16.85 -1.31
N ASP A 3 -14.39 15.58 -1.24
CA ASP A 3 -13.16 15.22 -0.53
C ASP A 3 -11.89 15.28 -1.40
N LEU A 4 -12.03 15.36 -2.72
CA LEU A 4 -10.91 15.40 -3.67
C LEU A 4 -10.21 16.77 -3.75
N LEU A 5 -10.86 17.84 -3.27
CA LEU A 5 -10.34 19.22 -3.38
C LEU A 5 -10.08 19.84 -2.01
N THR A 6 -9.95 19.02 -0.95
CA THR A 6 -9.58 19.55 0.35
C THR A 6 -8.19 20.19 0.28
N PRO A 7 -7.95 21.32 0.97
CA PRO A 7 -6.65 21.99 0.93
C PRO A 7 -5.49 21.08 1.35
N GLU A 8 -5.70 20.20 2.34
CA GLU A 8 -4.72 19.23 2.79
C GLU A 8 -4.30 18.26 1.67
N HIS A 9 -5.26 17.75 0.89
CA HIS A 9 -4.99 16.87 -0.23
C HIS A 9 -4.17 17.56 -1.32
N ILE A 10 -4.57 18.78 -1.70
CA ILE A 10 -3.86 19.57 -2.73
C ILE A 10 -2.43 19.86 -2.27
N VAL A 11 -2.25 20.26 -1.01
CA VAL A 11 -0.92 20.51 -0.43
C VAL A 11 -0.06 19.23 -0.47
N ALA A 12 -0.63 18.07 -0.13
CA ALA A 12 0.07 16.80 -0.21
C ALA A 12 0.49 16.47 -1.65
N LEU A 13 -0.41 16.60 -2.63
CA LEU A 13 -0.10 16.35 -4.05
C LEU A 13 1.00 17.30 -4.57
N VAL A 14 0.92 18.58 -4.24
CA VAL A 14 1.95 19.57 -4.62
C VAL A 14 3.28 19.21 -3.97
N ALA A 15 3.29 18.87 -2.68
CA ALA A 15 4.50 18.47 -1.96
C ALA A 15 5.13 17.20 -2.57
N ILE A 16 4.32 16.21 -2.94
CA ILE A 16 4.79 14.99 -3.62
C ILE A 16 5.38 15.34 -4.99
N ALA A 17 4.69 16.15 -5.79
CA ALA A 17 5.15 16.53 -7.12
C ALA A 17 6.49 17.30 -7.07
N LEU A 18 6.61 18.26 -6.15
CA LEU A 18 7.84 19.03 -5.95
C LEU A 18 8.98 18.14 -5.44
N SER A 19 8.71 17.29 -4.46
CA SER A 19 9.67 16.31 -3.94
C SER A 19 10.17 15.37 -5.04
N ALA A 20 9.26 14.80 -5.83
CA ALA A 20 9.59 13.92 -6.94
C ALA A 20 10.44 14.65 -8.00
N ALA A 21 10.07 15.87 -8.38
CA ALA A 21 10.84 16.68 -9.33
C ALA A 21 12.26 16.97 -8.81
N LEU A 22 12.38 17.35 -7.53
CA LEU A 22 13.67 17.61 -6.90
C LEU A 22 14.55 16.35 -6.86
N LEU A 23 13.99 15.21 -6.47
CA LEU A 23 14.69 13.92 -6.43
C LEU A 23 15.12 13.48 -7.83
N VAL A 24 14.29 13.69 -8.86
CA VAL A 24 14.67 13.43 -10.26
C VAL A 24 15.83 14.32 -10.69
N VAL A 25 15.79 15.62 -10.40
CA VAL A 25 16.90 16.55 -10.72
C VAL A 25 18.17 16.15 -9.98
N ALA A 26 18.06 15.79 -8.70
CA ALA A 26 19.18 15.31 -7.90
C ALA A 26 19.79 14.02 -8.49
N ALA A 27 18.95 13.08 -8.94
CA ALA A 27 19.37 11.82 -9.57
C ALA A 27 20.08 12.04 -10.90
N ARG A 28 19.60 12.99 -11.73
CA ARG A 28 20.26 13.35 -12.99
C ARG A 28 21.62 13.99 -12.77
N ARG A 29 21.75 14.83 -11.74
CA ARG A 29 22.97 15.60 -11.49
C ARG A 29 24.02 14.79 -10.74
N ARG A 30 23.63 14.06 -9.70
CA ARG A 30 24.53 13.34 -8.78
C ARG A 30 23.84 12.07 -8.25
N PRO A 31 23.76 11.00 -9.06
CA PRO A 31 23.30 9.72 -8.54
C PRO A 31 24.25 9.24 -7.44
N GLY A 32 23.72 8.81 -6.30
CA GLY A 32 24.55 8.54 -5.12
C GLY A 32 23.87 7.69 -4.06
N PRO A 33 24.49 7.56 -2.87
CA PRO A 33 23.99 6.70 -1.79
C PRO A 33 22.64 7.15 -1.24
N TRP A 34 22.23 8.40 -1.45
CA TRP A 34 20.91 8.91 -1.04
C TRP A 34 19.74 8.11 -1.67
N LEU A 35 19.94 7.44 -2.81
CA LEU A 35 18.93 6.53 -3.37
C LEU A 35 18.61 5.36 -2.43
N LYS A 36 19.62 4.91 -1.68
CA LYS A 36 19.46 3.89 -0.63
C LYS A 36 18.74 4.44 0.59
N VAL A 37 18.92 5.73 0.88
CA VAL A 37 18.15 6.42 1.93
C VAL A 37 16.69 6.51 1.53
N LEU A 38 16.37 6.86 0.28
CA LEU A 38 15.00 6.83 -0.23
C LEU A 38 14.38 5.43 -0.12
N ALA A 39 15.13 4.39 -0.49
CA ALA A 39 14.70 3.00 -0.32
C ALA A 39 14.43 2.65 1.16
N ALA A 40 15.31 3.10 2.07
CA ALA A 40 15.14 2.88 3.50
C ALA A 40 13.93 3.63 4.06
N VAL A 41 13.68 4.87 3.63
CA VAL A 41 12.50 5.65 4.03
C VAL A 41 11.22 4.89 3.64
N LEU A 42 11.15 4.39 2.41
CA LEU A 42 10.02 3.59 1.93
C LEU A 42 9.77 2.35 2.81
N VAL A 43 10.83 1.60 3.11
CA VAL A 43 10.71 0.38 3.93
C VAL A 43 10.35 0.72 5.38
N VAL A 44 10.94 1.78 5.95
CA VAL A 44 10.64 2.20 7.33
C VAL A 44 9.21 2.70 7.45
N ASP A 45 8.73 3.48 6.46
CA ASP A 45 7.36 3.95 6.41
C ASP A 45 6.37 2.77 6.39
N GLU A 46 6.61 1.80 5.50
CA GLU A 46 5.78 0.59 5.44
C GLU A 46 5.86 -0.23 6.72
N VAL A 47 7.06 -0.54 7.23
CA VAL A 47 7.21 -1.29 8.49
C VAL A 47 6.55 -0.55 9.67
N SER A 48 6.60 0.78 9.69
CA SER A 48 5.93 1.56 10.72
C SER A 48 4.41 1.39 10.68
N TRP A 49 3.83 1.23 9.48
CA TRP A 49 2.41 0.96 9.31
C TRP A 49 2.02 -0.37 9.95
N TRP A 50 2.80 -1.42 9.69
CA TRP A 50 2.63 -2.72 10.33
C TRP A 50 2.70 -2.63 11.86
N VAL A 51 3.69 -1.91 12.40
CA VAL A 51 3.84 -1.71 13.85
C VAL A 51 2.65 -0.94 14.43
N PHE A 52 2.17 0.10 13.75
CA PHE A 52 1.01 0.88 14.17
C PHE A 52 -0.27 0.05 14.22
N LEU A 53 -0.50 -0.78 13.20
CA LEU A 53 -1.64 -1.70 13.14
C LEU A 53 -1.57 -2.76 14.26
N LEU A 54 -0.38 -3.33 14.50
CA LEU A 54 -0.17 -4.28 15.61
C LEU A 54 -0.36 -3.63 16.99
N GLY A 55 -0.12 -2.33 17.10
CA GLY A 55 -0.35 -1.53 18.32
C GLY A 55 -1.82 -1.17 18.59
N GLY A 56 -2.77 -1.66 17.77
CA GLY A 56 -4.20 -1.39 17.90
C GLY A 56 -4.74 -0.30 16.95
N GLY A 57 -3.85 0.36 16.20
CA GLY A 57 -4.22 1.35 15.18
C GLY A 57 -5.08 2.52 15.71
N GLN A 58 -5.73 3.22 14.78
CA GLN A 58 -6.78 4.18 15.05
C GLN A 58 -8.14 3.63 14.60
N PRO A 59 -9.27 4.11 15.16
CA PRO A 59 -10.59 3.80 14.64
C PRO A 59 -10.66 4.07 13.12
N GLY A 60 -11.05 3.06 12.35
CA GLY A 60 -11.07 3.12 10.88
C GLY A 60 -9.79 2.69 10.18
N SER A 61 -8.66 2.51 10.87
CA SER A 61 -7.49 1.79 10.31
C SER A 61 -7.72 0.29 10.51
N GLN A 62 -8.51 -0.32 9.64
CA GLN A 62 -8.93 -1.72 9.81
C GLN A 62 -7.76 -2.67 9.53
N VAL A 63 -7.31 -3.40 10.56
CA VAL A 63 -6.34 -4.51 10.47
C VAL A 63 -6.99 -5.78 9.89
N ALA A 64 -8.32 -5.89 9.98
CA ALA A 64 -9.03 -7.18 9.87
C ALA A 64 -9.32 -7.67 8.44
N LEU A 65 -9.08 -6.86 7.40
CA LEU A 65 -9.44 -7.21 6.01
C LEU A 65 -8.35 -6.98 4.96
N SER A 66 -7.20 -6.41 5.34
CA SER A 66 -6.11 -6.13 4.40
C SER A 66 -4.97 -7.10 4.66
N LEU A 67 -4.92 -8.20 3.92
CA LEU A 67 -3.71 -9.03 3.88
C LEU A 67 -2.51 -8.14 3.49
N PRO A 68 -1.26 -8.43 3.96
CA PRO A 68 0.00 -7.76 3.55
C PRO A 68 0.35 -7.83 2.07
N LEU A 69 -0.62 -8.19 1.26
CA LEU A 69 -0.52 -8.52 -0.15
C LEU A 69 -1.22 -7.47 -0.99
N GLN A 70 -1.66 -6.36 -0.39
CA GLN A 70 -2.16 -5.25 -1.19
C GLN A 70 -1.05 -4.78 -2.14
N LEU A 71 -1.48 -4.37 -3.34
CA LEU A 71 -0.55 -4.04 -4.40
C LEU A 71 0.39 -2.89 -4.01
N CYS A 72 -0.09 -1.94 -3.20
CA CYS A 72 0.69 -0.83 -2.67
C CYS A 72 1.83 -1.31 -1.76
N ASP A 73 1.55 -2.19 -0.79
CA ASP A 73 2.52 -2.70 0.18
C ASP A 73 3.69 -3.36 -0.57
N VAL A 74 3.35 -4.23 -1.52
CA VAL A 74 4.35 -4.92 -2.34
C VAL A 74 5.06 -3.95 -3.30
N ALA A 75 4.37 -2.95 -3.84
CA ALA A 75 4.99 -1.93 -4.68
C ALA A 75 6.08 -1.15 -3.92
N ILE A 76 5.90 -0.88 -2.63
CA ILE A 76 6.87 -0.17 -1.79
C ILE A 76 8.16 -1.00 -1.67
N PHE A 77 8.04 -2.29 -1.34
CA PHE A 77 9.21 -3.18 -1.26
C PHE A 77 9.90 -3.38 -2.61
N ILE A 78 9.13 -3.51 -3.70
CA ILE A 78 9.69 -3.61 -5.06
C ILE A 78 10.41 -2.30 -5.43
N ALA A 79 9.84 -1.14 -5.12
CA ALA A 79 10.47 0.16 -5.36
C ALA A 79 11.78 0.32 -4.58
N ALA A 80 11.79 -0.04 -3.29
CA ALA A 80 13.00 -0.04 -2.48
C ALA A 80 14.08 -0.98 -3.06
N ALA A 81 13.69 -2.20 -3.45
CA ALA A 81 14.59 -3.15 -4.09
C ALA A 81 15.11 -2.67 -5.45
N ALA A 82 14.27 -1.99 -6.24
CA ALA A 82 14.64 -1.38 -7.52
C ALA A 82 15.67 -0.25 -7.33
N LEU A 83 15.47 0.61 -6.32
CA LEU A 83 16.41 1.68 -5.96
C LEU A 83 17.79 1.15 -5.55
N TRP A 84 17.84 -0.02 -4.90
CA TRP A 84 19.10 -0.64 -4.48
C TRP A 84 19.81 -1.40 -5.60
N THR A 85 19.07 -2.29 -6.26
CA THR A 85 19.64 -3.28 -7.19
C THR A 85 19.66 -2.79 -8.62
N ARG A 86 18.81 -1.82 -8.96
CA ARG A 86 18.60 -1.32 -10.32
C ARG A 86 18.24 -2.42 -11.33
N GLN A 87 17.71 -3.54 -10.85
CA GLN A 87 17.29 -4.63 -11.73
C GLN A 87 16.14 -4.17 -12.61
N GLN A 88 16.29 -4.40 -13.92
CA GLN A 88 15.38 -3.89 -14.93
C GLN A 88 13.92 -4.32 -14.74
N LEU A 89 13.69 -5.55 -14.25
CA LEU A 89 12.33 -6.01 -13.98
C LEU A 89 11.68 -5.22 -12.85
N LEU A 90 12.40 -5.02 -11.74
CA LEU A 90 11.89 -4.26 -10.60
C LEU A 90 11.62 -2.81 -10.99
N VAL A 91 12.52 -2.19 -11.76
CA VAL A 91 12.32 -0.84 -12.30
C VAL A 91 11.04 -0.75 -13.14
N GLU A 92 10.82 -1.72 -14.04
CA GLU A 92 9.62 -1.76 -14.87
C GLU A 92 8.36 -1.92 -14.01
N VAL A 93 8.36 -2.83 -13.03
CA VAL A 93 7.22 -3.01 -12.13
C VAL A 93 6.96 -1.74 -11.32
N THR A 94 7.98 -1.18 -10.67
CA THR A 94 7.87 0.10 -9.93
C THR A 94 7.33 1.22 -10.81
N TYR A 95 7.80 1.32 -12.07
CA TYR A 95 7.35 2.35 -12.99
C TYR A 95 5.88 2.22 -13.35
N PHE A 96 5.44 1.03 -13.78
CA PHE A 96 4.06 0.84 -14.21
C PHE A 96 3.08 0.80 -13.03
N TRP A 97 3.42 0.14 -11.92
CA TRP A 97 2.57 0.14 -10.73
C TRP A 97 2.51 1.53 -10.09
N GLY A 98 3.65 2.24 -10.03
CA GLY A 98 3.72 3.61 -9.54
C GLY A 98 2.88 4.58 -10.36
N LEU A 99 3.03 4.58 -11.68
CA LEU A 99 2.32 5.56 -12.53
C LEU A 99 0.85 5.20 -12.79
N ALA A 100 0.48 3.92 -12.76
CA ALA A 100 -0.92 3.52 -12.96
C ALA A 100 -1.66 3.42 -11.63
N GLY A 101 -1.23 2.52 -10.75
CA GLY A 101 -1.92 2.23 -9.49
C GLY A 101 -1.70 3.33 -8.46
N THR A 102 -0.45 3.68 -8.17
CA THR A 102 -0.14 4.60 -7.07
C THR A 102 -0.58 6.04 -7.36
N ILE A 103 -0.46 6.52 -8.59
CA ILE A 103 -1.04 7.82 -8.97
C ILE A 103 -2.57 7.80 -8.81
N GLN A 104 -3.25 6.72 -9.17
CA GLN A 104 -4.71 6.65 -9.01
C GLN A 104 -5.10 6.68 -7.53
N ALA A 105 -4.39 5.96 -6.66
CA ALA A 105 -4.57 6.05 -5.21
C ALA A 105 -4.32 7.48 -4.68
N LEU A 106 -3.31 8.19 -5.21
CA LEU A 106 -3.08 9.59 -4.84
C LEU A 106 -4.15 10.53 -5.38
N LEU A 107 -4.75 10.28 -6.54
CA LEU A 107 -5.76 11.18 -7.12
C LEU A 107 -7.16 10.94 -6.55
N THR A 108 -7.45 9.73 -6.09
CA THR A 108 -8.72 9.38 -5.47
C THR A 108 -8.45 8.60 -4.18
N PRO A 109 -7.99 9.30 -3.13
CA PRO A 109 -7.64 8.63 -1.88
C PRO A 109 -8.89 8.09 -1.19
N ASP A 110 -8.81 6.83 -0.75
CA ASP A 110 -9.79 6.22 0.15
C ASP A 110 -9.24 6.21 1.58
N LEU A 111 -8.87 7.41 2.05
CA LEU A 111 -8.29 7.60 3.38
C LEU A 111 -9.25 8.42 4.26
N PRO A 112 -9.88 7.81 5.28
CA PRO A 112 -10.81 8.52 6.15
C PRO A 112 -10.12 9.39 7.21
N GLN A 113 -8.82 9.23 7.42
CA GLN A 113 -8.05 10.02 8.38
C GLN A 113 -7.50 11.31 7.75
N HIS A 114 -7.65 12.42 8.48
CA HIS A 114 -7.26 13.76 8.04
C HIS A 114 -5.92 14.20 8.62
N PHE A 115 -5.38 15.31 8.11
CA PHE A 115 -4.21 15.94 8.71
C PHE A 115 -4.55 16.44 10.14
N PRO A 116 -3.65 16.33 11.13
CA PRO A 116 -2.28 15.80 11.11
C PRO A 116 -2.17 14.39 11.73
N SER A 117 -2.94 13.42 11.24
CA SER A 117 -2.89 12.05 11.76
C SER A 117 -1.71 11.24 11.20
N TYR A 118 -1.25 10.22 11.93
CA TYR A 118 -0.21 9.31 11.45
C TYR A 118 -0.60 8.58 10.14
N PRO A 119 -1.81 7.98 10.00
CA PRO A 119 -2.23 7.33 8.75
C PRO A 119 -2.23 8.29 7.54
N TYR A 120 -2.53 9.57 7.76
CA TYR A 120 -2.40 10.60 6.73
C TYR A 120 -0.97 10.69 6.21
N PHE A 121 0.02 10.87 7.09
CA PHE A 121 1.41 10.99 6.65
C PHE A 121 1.91 9.70 5.99
N GLN A 122 1.64 8.54 6.60
CA GLN A 122 2.06 7.25 6.07
C GLN A 122 1.50 7.02 4.67
N TYR A 123 0.21 7.29 4.45
CA TYR A 123 -0.42 7.12 3.13
C TYR A 123 0.30 7.94 2.04
N TYR A 124 0.48 9.24 2.26
CA TYR A 124 1.10 10.11 1.25
C TYR A 124 2.61 9.88 1.09
N ILE A 125 3.32 9.46 2.14
CA ILE A 125 4.75 9.11 2.06
C ILE A 125 4.93 7.82 1.27
N ALA A 126 4.17 6.76 1.60
CA ALA A 126 4.18 5.49 0.88
C ALA A 126 3.89 5.68 -0.62
N HIS A 127 2.74 6.28 -0.93
CA HIS A 127 2.28 6.42 -2.31
C HIS A 127 3.12 7.44 -3.08
N GLY A 128 3.37 8.61 -2.50
CA GLY A 128 4.22 9.64 -3.10
C GLY A 128 5.65 9.16 -3.30
N GLY A 129 6.19 8.38 -2.36
CA GLY A 129 7.52 7.81 -2.42
C GLY A 129 7.69 6.76 -3.52
N VAL A 130 6.71 5.89 -3.74
CA VAL A 130 6.72 4.93 -4.86
C VAL A 130 6.70 5.66 -6.21
N VAL A 131 5.86 6.69 -6.36
CA VAL A 131 5.84 7.54 -7.57
C VAL A 131 7.18 8.23 -7.77
N ALA A 132 7.76 8.80 -6.70
CA ALA A 132 9.07 9.43 -6.76
C ALA A 132 10.16 8.42 -7.15
N ALA A 133 10.15 7.20 -6.59
CA ALA A 133 11.10 6.15 -6.94
C ALA A 133 11.00 5.74 -8.42
N ALA A 134 9.79 5.55 -8.93
CA ALA A 134 9.52 5.28 -10.35
C ALA A 134 10.12 6.35 -11.26
N LEU A 135 9.86 7.62 -10.96
CA LEU A 135 10.38 8.75 -11.73
C LEU A 135 11.89 8.89 -11.59
N VAL A 136 12.45 8.72 -10.39
CA VAL A 136 13.90 8.75 -10.16
C VAL A 136 14.60 7.67 -10.96
N LEU A 137 14.10 6.44 -10.98
CA LEU A 137 14.74 5.33 -11.72
C LEU A 137 14.67 5.55 -13.23
N VAL A 138 13.50 5.88 -13.77
CA VAL A 138 13.30 5.96 -15.22
C VAL A 138 13.73 7.31 -15.80
N VAL A 139 13.28 8.40 -15.19
CA VAL A 139 13.54 9.77 -15.66
C VAL A 139 14.87 10.27 -15.10
N GLY A 140 15.16 10.01 -13.82
CA GLY A 140 16.38 10.46 -13.15
C GLY A 140 17.63 9.73 -13.62
N LEU A 141 17.61 8.40 -13.56
CA LEU A 141 18.75 7.53 -13.87
C LEU A 141 18.73 6.99 -15.30
N GLY A 142 17.66 7.24 -16.07
CA GLY A 142 17.57 6.81 -17.46
C GLY A 142 17.30 5.32 -17.66
N GLN A 143 16.84 4.59 -16.65
CA GLN A 143 16.51 3.16 -16.75
C GLN A 143 15.20 2.92 -17.50
N ARG A 144 15.22 3.13 -18.82
CA ARG A 144 14.02 3.08 -19.65
C ARG A 144 13.40 1.67 -19.68
N PRO A 145 12.07 1.53 -19.57
CA PRO A 145 11.38 0.26 -19.76
C PRO A 145 11.69 -0.39 -21.12
N ARG A 146 11.81 -1.71 -21.17
CA ARG A 146 12.05 -2.47 -22.41
C ARG A 146 10.81 -2.45 -23.31
N ARG A 147 10.99 -2.69 -24.61
CA ARG A 147 9.91 -2.71 -25.64
C ARG A 147 8.68 -3.56 -25.30
N TRP A 148 8.85 -4.66 -24.54
CA TRP A 148 7.78 -5.56 -24.12
C TRP A 148 7.42 -5.44 -22.64
N ALA A 149 7.86 -4.37 -21.98
CA ALA A 149 7.66 -4.21 -20.54
C ALA A 149 6.19 -4.05 -20.18
N VAL A 150 5.39 -3.36 -21.01
CA VAL A 150 3.94 -3.20 -20.77
C VAL A 150 3.24 -4.56 -20.67
N GLY A 151 3.38 -5.42 -21.69
CA GLY A 151 2.75 -6.74 -21.67
C GLY A 151 3.29 -7.65 -20.56
N ARG A 152 4.59 -7.58 -20.27
CA ARG A 152 5.22 -8.34 -19.18
C ARG A 152 4.66 -7.93 -17.82
N VAL A 153 4.62 -6.63 -17.54
CA VAL A 153 4.14 -6.14 -16.25
C VAL A 153 2.64 -6.32 -16.15
N ALA A 154 1.87 -6.12 -17.22
CA ALA A 154 0.44 -6.46 -17.24
C ALA A 154 0.19 -7.94 -16.90
N GLY A 155 0.94 -8.86 -17.52
CA GLY A 155 0.86 -10.29 -17.20
C GLY A 155 1.22 -10.60 -15.75
N LEU A 156 2.27 -9.96 -15.22
CA LEU A 156 2.65 -10.07 -13.81
C LEU A 156 1.57 -9.51 -12.87
N THR A 157 0.97 -8.37 -13.20
CA THR A 157 -0.12 -7.78 -12.43
C THR A 157 -1.32 -8.73 -12.39
N VAL A 158 -1.72 -9.32 -13.52
CA VAL A 158 -2.82 -10.29 -13.57
C VAL A 158 -2.50 -11.54 -12.77
N ALA A 159 -1.29 -12.09 -12.90
CA ALA A 159 -0.87 -13.26 -12.13
C ALA A 159 -0.85 -12.96 -10.63
N TYR A 160 -0.35 -11.78 -10.24
CA TYR A 160 -0.34 -11.33 -8.86
C TYR A 160 -1.77 -11.13 -8.32
N ALA A 161 -2.65 -10.48 -9.07
CA ALA A 161 -4.04 -10.31 -8.69
C ALA A 161 -4.77 -11.64 -8.54
N ALA A 162 -4.51 -12.62 -9.41
CA ALA A 162 -5.06 -13.96 -9.28
C ALA A 162 -4.56 -14.68 -8.01
N LEU A 163 -3.27 -14.53 -7.68
CA LEU A 163 -2.69 -15.07 -6.44
C LEU A 163 -3.34 -14.43 -5.21
N VAL A 164 -3.43 -13.10 -5.16
CA VAL A 164 -4.04 -12.38 -4.04
C VAL A 164 -5.51 -12.76 -3.90
N GLY A 165 -6.27 -12.75 -5.00
CA GLY A 165 -7.68 -13.16 -4.98
C GLY A 165 -7.89 -14.61 -4.52
N PHE A 166 -6.95 -15.51 -4.83
CA PHE A 166 -6.97 -16.87 -4.29
C PHE A 166 -6.71 -16.90 -2.78
N VAL A 167 -5.70 -16.17 -2.30
CA VAL A 167 -5.39 -16.08 -0.86
C VAL A 167 -6.57 -15.47 -0.09
N ASP A 168 -7.16 -14.41 -0.62
CA ASP A 168 -8.35 -13.76 -0.07
C ASP A 168 -9.51 -14.75 0.01
N ALA A 169 -9.78 -15.50 -1.06
CA ALA A 169 -10.86 -16.49 -1.09
C ALA A 169 -10.67 -17.60 -0.04
N VAL A 170 -9.45 -18.12 0.11
CA VAL A 170 -9.13 -19.14 1.11
C VAL A 170 -9.26 -18.59 2.53
N THR A 171 -8.76 -17.38 2.78
CA THR A 171 -8.77 -16.74 4.10
C THR A 171 -10.21 -16.38 4.53
N LEU A 172 -11.00 -15.83 3.60
CA LEU A 172 -12.40 -15.50 3.84
C LEU A 172 -13.23 -16.77 4.13
N SER A 173 -12.95 -17.85 3.39
CA SER A 173 -13.60 -19.15 3.63
C SER A 173 -13.28 -19.70 5.02
N ALA A 174 -12.02 -19.61 5.46
CA ALA A 174 -11.61 -20.05 6.79
C ALA A 174 -12.24 -19.20 7.92
N ALA A 175 -12.30 -17.88 7.75
CA ALA A 175 -12.92 -16.97 8.70
C ALA A 175 -14.44 -17.19 8.84
N VAL A 176 -15.14 -17.41 7.70
CA VAL A 176 -16.56 -17.76 7.69
C VAL A 176 -16.80 -19.09 8.41
N ILE A 177 -16.00 -20.12 8.13
CA ILE A 177 -16.10 -21.42 8.80
C ILE A 177 -15.88 -21.27 10.32
N ALA A 178 -14.87 -20.50 10.74
CA ALA A 178 -14.62 -20.25 12.16
C ALA A 178 -15.78 -19.51 12.85
N ALA A 179 -16.36 -18.50 12.19
CA ALA A 179 -17.52 -17.77 12.70
C ALA A 179 -18.77 -18.67 12.84
N PHE A 180 -19.02 -19.54 11.85
CA PHE A 180 -20.10 -20.54 11.92
C PHE A 180 -19.87 -21.55 13.04
N LEU A 181 -18.65 -22.08 13.20
CA LEU A 181 -18.32 -23.01 14.29
C LEU A 181 -18.47 -22.36 15.66
N PHE A 182 -18.01 -21.12 15.81
CA PHE A 182 -18.19 -20.36 17.06
C PHE A 182 -19.66 -20.14 17.38
N ALA A 183 -20.48 -19.75 16.41
CA ALA A 183 -21.92 -19.58 16.59
C ALA A 183 -22.62 -20.90 16.99
N ILE A 184 -22.22 -22.03 16.41
CA ILE A 184 -22.76 -23.36 16.74
C ILE A 184 -22.36 -23.78 18.17
N LEU A 185 -21.10 -23.56 18.56
CA LEU A 185 -20.59 -23.94 19.88
C LEU A 185 -21.16 -23.05 21.00
N ASP A 186 -21.48 -21.80 20.71
CA ASP A 186 -21.97 -20.82 21.68
C ASP A 186 -23.52 -20.81 21.82
N ALA A 187 -24.25 -21.28 20.80
CA ALA A 187 -25.70 -21.46 20.83
C ALA A 187 -26.24 -22.22 22.07
N PRO A 188 -25.69 -23.37 22.50
CA PRO A 188 -26.20 -24.10 23.66
C PRO A 188 -25.98 -23.36 24.99
N PHE A 189 -24.96 -22.50 25.08
CA PHE A 189 -24.66 -21.71 26.28
C PHE A 189 -25.68 -20.58 26.46
N ARG A 190 -25.93 -19.81 25.39
CA ARG A 190 -26.95 -18.72 25.41
C ARG A 190 -28.36 -19.23 25.68
N LEU A 191 -28.69 -20.44 25.23
CA LEU A 191 -29.99 -21.07 25.50
C LEU A 191 -30.18 -21.47 26.97
N ARG A 192 -29.09 -21.81 27.69
CA ARG A 192 -29.15 -22.08 29.14
C ARG A 192 -29.36 -20.80 29.94
N GLU A 193 -28.67 -19.72 29.61
CA GLU A 193 -28.84 -18.43 30.28
C GLU A 193 -30.27 -17.89 30.12
N ARG A 194 -30.82 -17.91 28.90
CA ARG A 194 -32.21 -17.48 28.66
C ARG A 194 -33.25 -18.34 29.38
N ARG A 195 -33.02 -19.65 29.51
CA ARG A 195 -33.89 -20.52 30.32
C ARG A 195 -33.77 -20.22 31.82
N ALA A 196 -32.57 -19.89 32.30
CA ALA A 196 -32.35 -19.54 33.70
C ALA A 196 -32.99 -18.18 34.06
N GLU A 197 -33.04 -17.23 33.12
CA GLU A 197 -33.75 -15.96 33.28
C GLU A 197 -35.27 -16.11 33.21
N ALA A 198 -35.79 -16.96 32.32
CA ALA A 198 -37.23 -17.17 32.18
C ALA A 198 -37.87 -17.95 33.35
N LEU A 199 -37.07 -18.51 34.24
CA LEU A 199 -37.50 -19.26 35.44
C LEU A 199 -37.38 -18.44 36.74
N ARG A 200 -36.99 -17.16 36.65
CA ARG A 200 -36.95 -16.20 37.76
C ARG A 200 -38.12 -15.23 37.66
#